data_AF-A0A934YJ94-F1
#
_entry.id   AF-A0A934YJ94-F1
#
_cell.length_a   1.000
_cell.length_b   1.000
_cell.length_c   1.000
_cell.angle_alpha   90.00
_cell.angle_beta   90.00
_cell.angle_gamma   90.00
#
_symmetry.space_group_name_H-M   'P 1'
#
loop_
_entity.id
_entity.type
_entity.pdbx_description
1 polymer ?
#
loop_
_entity_poly.entity_id
_entity_poly.type
_entity_poly.pdbx_seq_one_letter_code
_entity_poly.pdbx_strand_id
1 'polypeptide(L)'
;MKNLVRSVSIFGVLALLGAAACSSTPDAADGGTDAAVTDSATPPVDATTPDSATSDSATPDSATPDAAKPDSAVPPDSSTPTTCSGADAGAQCNTVVNGATDVSVTVGTGALPIGTGGTVVDGRYFLTNLTTYPGTGVPSTLVMRQTLELCGGGSVGQLVNDQAGATKRKSFTFTRAGNVPTTTQTCESVAGDTNIPYATYTATATTMTFYAAAPYVFSATYTKQ
;
A
#
# COMPACT_ATOMS: atom_id res chain seq x y z
N MET A 1 -4.38 23.28 -36.29
CA MET A 1 -3.51 23.81 -35.22
C MET A 1 -4.05 23.30 -33.90
N LYS A 2 -3.42 22.28 -33.31
CA LYS A 2 -3.86 21.65 -32.05
C LYS A 2 -3.33 22.48 -30.88
N ASN A 3 -4.22 23.11 -30.12
CA ASN A 3 -3.85 23.85 -28.91
C ASN A 3 -3.38 22.87 -27.85
N LEU A 4 -2.07 22.87 -27.62
CA LEU A 4 -1.40 22.16 -26.54
C LEU A 4 -1.62 22.97 -25.24
N VAL A 5 -2.70 22.66 -24.52
CA VAL A 5 -2.92 23.20 -23.17
C VAL A 5 -1.96 22.47 -22.23
N ARG A 6 -0.79 23.05 -22.00
CA ARG A 6 0.09 22.67 -20.88
C ARG A 6 -0.61 23.11 -19.58
N SER A 7 -1.31 22.18 -18.95
CA SER A 7 -1.82 22.37 -17.60
C SER A 7 -0.63 22.39 -16.64
N VAL A 8 -0.19 23.60 -16.28
CA VAL A 8 0.75 23.82 -15.18
C VAL A 8 -0.09 23.78 -13.91
N SER A 9 -0.03 22.66 -13.17
CA SER A 9 -0.62 22.59 -11.83
C SER A 9 0.12 23.54 -10.90
N ILE A 10 -0.51 24.69 -10.68
CA ILE A 10 -0.16 25.69 -9.68
C ILE A 10 -0.41 25.08 -8.29
N PHE A 11 0.53 25.30 -7.38
CA PHE A 11 0.49 24.95 -5.96
C PHE A 11 -0.88 25.27 -5.34
N GLY A 12 -1.69 24.24 -5.16
CA GLY A 12 -2.90 24.28 -4.34
C GLY A 12 -2.49 24.30 -2.88
N VAL A 13 -2.47 25.51 -2.32
CA VAL A 13 -2.37 25.80 -0.90
C VAL A 13 -3.37 24.92 -0.14
N LEU A 14 -2.85 24.00 0.66
CA LEU A 14 -3.60 23.27 1.67
C LEU A 14 -4.08 24.30 2.69
N ALA A 15 -5.33 24.75 2.55
CA ALA A 15 -6.01 25.52 3.57
C ALA A 15 -6.27 24.61 4.77
N LEU A 16 -5.32 24.57 5.70
CA LEU A 16 -5.58 24.20 7.09
C LEU A 16 -6.63 25.19 7.61
N LEU A 17 -7.88 24.76 7.72
CA LEU A 17 -8.82 25.41 8.62
C LEU A 17 -8.29 25.26 10.05
N GLY A 18 -8.15 26.40 10.71
CA GLY A 18 -7.43 26.56 11.96
C GLY A 18 -8.04 25.82 13.15
N ALA A 19 -7.14 25.20 13.91
CA ALA A 19 -7.36 25.03 15.34
C ALA A 19 -6.90 26.31 16.04
N ALA A 20 -7.83 26.96 16.75
CA ALA A 20 -7.55 28.08 17.62
C ALA A 20 -6.50 27.67 18.67
N ALA A 21 -5.44 28.45 18.76
CA ALA A 21 -4.48 28.38 19.84
C ALA A 21 -5.15 28.89 21.13
N CYS A 22 -5.43 27.97 22.06
CA CYS A 22 -5.52 28.32 23.48
C CYS A 22 -4.22 27.89 24.14
N SER A 23 -3.40 28.91 24.41
CA SER A 23 -2.24 28.90 25.29
C SER A 23 -2.67 28.55 26.71
N SER A 24 -2.08 27.50 27.28
CA SER A 24 -1.88 27.41 28.72
C SER A 24 -0.55 26.71 29.00
N THR A 25 0.45 27.52 29.33
CA THR A 25 1.68 27.16 30.04
C THR A 25 1.34 26.41 31.34
N PRO A 26 1.92 25.22 31.57
CA PRO A 26 2.10 24.70 32.91
C PRO A 26 3.50 25.06 33.42
N ASP A 27 3.49 25.70 34.59
CA ASP A 27 4.63 26.05 35.42
C ASP A 27 5.63 24.91 35.64
N ALA A 28 6.88 25.33 35.82
CA ALA A 28 7.97 24.52 36.31
C ALA A 28 7.69 24.04 37.75
N ALA A 29 7.82 22.73 37.97
CA ALA A 29 8.03 22.17 39.30
C ALA A 29 9.34 21.37 39.28
N ASP A 30 10.36 22.03 39.80
CA ASP A 30 11.56 21.44 40.42
C ASP A 30 11.15 20.60 41.64
N GLY A 31 11.88 19.51 41.90
CA GLY A 31 11.63 18.62 43.03
C GLY A 31 12.18 17.21 42.80
N GLY A 32 13.47 17.04 43.08
CA GLY A 32 14.16 15.76 42.94
C GLY A 32 13.70 14.65 43.88
N THR A 33 14.28 13.47 43.71
CA THR A 33 15.04 12.76 44.75
C THR A 33 15.70 11.52 44.17
N ASP A 34 16.91 11.33 44.67
CA ASP A 34 17.78 10.17 44.65
C ASP A 34 17.08 8.89 45.18
N ALA A 35 17.22 7.77 44.47
CA ALA A 35 17.15 6.42 45.05
C ALA A 35 17.64 5.34 44.07
N ALA A 36 18.86 4.88 44.36
CA ALA A 36 19.25 3.47 44.48
C ALA A 36 18.87 2.45 43.38
N VAL A 37 19.93 1.96 42.73
CA VAL A 37 20.35 0.54 42.67
C VAL A 37 19.25 -0.51 42.55
N THR A 38 19.23 -1.23 41.43
CA THR A 38 19.13 -2.71 41.49
C THR A 38 19.86 -3.34 40.32
N ASP A 39 21.05 -3.84 40.61
CA ASP A 39 21.77 -4.85 39.85
C ASP A 39 20.93 -6.12 39.84
N SER A 40 20.55 -6.59 38.65
CA SER A 40 19.86 -7.87 38.49
C SER A 40 20.64 -8.71 37.50
N ALA A 41 21.45 -9.58 38.09
CA ALA A 41 22.29 -10.58 37.44
C ALA A 41 21.50 -11.35 36.37
N THR A 42 22.08 -11.40 35.17
CA THR A 42 21.67 -12.33 34.13
C THR A 42 22.18 -13.73 34.52
N PRO A 43 21.33 -14.74 34.73
CA PRO A 43 21.81 -16.10 34.93
C PRO A 43 22.43 -16.64 33.63
N PRO A 44 23.54 -17.40 33.69
CA PRO A 44 24.06 -18.10 32.53
C PRO A 44 23.02 -19.15 32.09
N VAL A 45 22.53 -19.02 30.87
CA VAL A 45 21.74 -20.07 30.22
C VAL A 45 22.68 -21.23 29.89
N ASP A 46 22.42 -22.34 30.57
CA ASP A 46 23.12 -23.61 30.47
C ASP A 46 22.94 -24.20 29.07
N ALA A 47 24.04 -24.26 28.32
CA ALA A 47 24.11 -24.85 26.99
C ALA A 47 24.12 -26.38 27.10
N THR A 48 22.94 -26.96 27.34
CA THR A 48 22.75 -28.40 27.11
C THR A 48 22.62 -28.62 25.60
N THR A 49 23.75 -28.98 25.01
CA THR A 49 23.84 -29.47 23.62
C THR A 49 23.07 -30.79 23.56
N PRO A 50 21.97 -30.90 22.79
CA PRO A 50 21.30 -32.18 22.60
C PRO A 50 22.19 -33.07 21.73
N ASP A 51 22.59 -34.21 22.30
CA ASP A 51 23.27 -35.28 21.57
C ASP A 51 22.44 -35.68 20.35
N SER A 52 23.10 -35.67 19.19
CA SER A 52 22.53 -36.15 17.93
C SER A 52 22.41 -37.67 18.00
N ALA A 53 21.22 -38.15 18.39
CA ALA A 53 20.85 -39.53 18.15
C ALA A 53 20.70 -39.74 16.64
N THR A 54 21.69 -40.38 16.04
CA THR A 54 21.65 -40.90 14.67
C THR A 54 20.55 -41.97 14.62
N SER A 55 19.35 -41.56 14.24
CA SER A 55 18.26 -42.50 14.00
C SER A 55 18.53 -43.18 12.65
N ASP A 56 18.89 -44.47 12.69
CA ASP A 56 18.97 -45.32 11.51
C ASP A 56 17.59 -45.39 10.86
N SER A 57 17.42 -44.59 9.80
CA SER A 57 16.24 -44.64 8.95
C SER A 57 16.44 -45.79 7.97
N ALA A 58 15.80 -46.92 8.29
CA ALA A 58 15.61 -48.01 7.34
C ALA A 58 14.91 -47.44 6.09
N THR A 59 15.60 -47.51 4.95
CA THR A 59 15.09 -47.12 3.64
C THR A 59 13.81 -47.93 3.34
N PRO A 60 12.62 -47.32 3.35
CA PRO A 60 11.42 -48.01 2.90
C PRO A 60 11.49 -48.11 1.38
N ASP A 61 11.42 -49.32 0.84
CA ASP A 61 11.24 -49.56 -0.60
C ASP A 61 9.93 -48.91 -1.03
N SER A 62 10.03 -47.68 -1.54
CA SER A 62 8.93 -46.96 -2.16
C SER A 62 8.78 -47.51 -3.57
N ALA A 63 7.90 -48.51 -3.70
CA ALA A 63 7.32 -48.87 -4.98
C ALA A 63 6.78 -47.59 -5.62
N THR A 64 7.42 -47.15 -6.70
CA THR A 64 7.05 -45.95 -7.46
C THR A 64 5.61 -46.13 -7.96
N PRO A 65 4.62 -45.39 -7.44
CA PRO A 65 3.29 -45.42 -8.01
C PRO A 65 3.38 -44.79 -9.39
N ASP A 66 2.92 -45.52 -10.40
CA ASP A 66 2.86 -45.06 -11.77
C ASP A 66 1.93 -43.84 -11.82
N ALA A 67 2.54 -42.65 -11.77
CA ALA A 67 1.81 -41.40 -11.75
C ALA A 67 1.20 -41.22 -13.13
N ALA A 68 -0.07 -41.61 -13.25
CA ALA A 68 -0.92 -41.22 -14.36
C ALA A 68 -0.72 -39.71 -14.59
N LYS A 69 -0.09 -39.37 -15.72
CA LYS A 69 0.18 -38.01 -16.15
C LYS A 69 -1.11 -37.21 -15.95
N PRO A 70 -1.15 -36.26 -15.00
CA PRO A 70 -2.34 -35.44 -14.81
C PRO A 70 -2.63 -34.78 -16.15
N ASP A 71 -3.82 -35.05 -16.68
CA ASP A 71 -4.29 -34.42 -17.88
C ASP A 71 -4.13 -32.92 -17.64
N SER A 72 -3.30 -32.27 -18.45
CA SER A 72 -3.07 -30.83 -18.35
C SER A 72 -4.41 -30.19 -18.68
N ALA A 73 -5.19 -29.94 -17.64
CA ALA A 73 -6.35 -29.09 -17.71
C ALA A 73 -5.84 -27.80 -18.35
N VAL A 74 -6.25 -27.59 -19.60
CA VAL A 74 -6.06 -26.33 -20.31
C VAL A 74 -6.57 -25.28 -19.33
N PRO A 75 -5.69 -24.40 -18.78
CA PRO A 75 -6.15 -23.38 -17.85
C PRO A 75 -7.27 -22.64 -18.55
N PRO A 76 -8.42 -22.40 -17.89
CA PRO A 76 -9.55 -21.73 -18.52
C PRO A 76 -9.00 -20.46 -19.16
N ASP A 77 -9.21 -20.31 -20.46
CA ASP A 77 -8.74 -19.16 -21.23
C ASP A 77 -9.07 -17.91 -20.44
N SER A 78 -8.03 -17.36 -19.81
CA SER A 78 -8.12 -16.12 -19.07
C SER A 78 -8.34 -15.09 -20.14
N SER A 79 -9.60 -14.78 -20.42
CA SER A 79 -10.01 -13.65 -21.23
C SER A 79 -9.49 -12.42 -20.49
N THR A 80 -8.22 -12.09 -20.71
CA THR A 80 -7.57 -10.93 -20.14
C THR A 80 -8.49 -9.76 -20.45
N PRO A 81 -9.09 -9.12 -19.44
CA PRO A 81 -9.94 -7.96 -19.68
C PRO A 81 -9.02 -6.88 -20.25
N THR A 82 -8.99 -6.75 -21.58
CA THR A 82 -8.03 -5.89 -22.29
C THR A 82 -8.25 -4.42 -21.99
N THR A 83 -9.38 -4.07 -21.37
CA THR A 83 -9.78 -2.71 -21.03
C THR A 83 -10.44 -2.69 -19.67
N CYS A 84 -10.09 -1.72 -18.82
CA CYS A 84 -10.89 -1.44 -17.64
C CYS A 84 -12.30 -1.08 -18.09
N SER A 85 -13.30 -1.83 -17.63
CA SER A 85 -14.69 -1.47 -17.89
C SER A 85 -14.95 -0.07 -17.33
N GLY A 86 -15.61 0.81 -18.10
CA GLY A 86 -16.03 2.13 -17.59
C GLY A 86 -14.93 3.19 -17.43
N ALA A 87 -13.93 3.24 -18.32
CA ALA A 87 -12.91 4.30 -18.32
C ALA A 87 -13.45 5.73 -18.52
N ASP A 88 -14.71 5.88 -18.92
CA ASP A 88 -15.43 7.15 -19.00
C ASP A 88 -16.84 7.02 -18.41
N ALA A 89 -16.93 7.03 -17.07
CA ALA A 89 -18.22 7.09 -16.37
C ALA A 89 -18.76 8.53 -16.26
N GLY A 90 -18.33 9.44 -17.14
CA GLY A 90 -18.64 10.86 -17.07
C GLY A 90 -18.18 11.48 -15.74
N ALA A 91 -19.08 12.20 -15.06
CA ALA A 91 -18.77 12.90 -13.80
C ALA A 91 -18.31 11.98 -12.65
N GLN A 92 -18.59 10.67 -12.73
CA GLN A 92 -18.14 9.70 -11.74
C GLN A 92 -16.75 9.13 -12.03
N CYS A 93 -16.15 9.45 -13.19
CA CYS A 93 -14.86 8.97 -13.68
C CYS A 93 -14.70 7.49 -13.97
N ASN A 94 -15.20 6.62 -13.09
CA ASN A 94 -15.22 5.17 -13.28
C ASN A 94 -16.41 4.54 -12.56
N THR A 95 -16.72 3.29 -12.92
CA THR A 95 -17.80 2.48 -12.31
C THR A 95 -17.31 1.48 -11.27
N VAL A 96 -16.05 1.55 -10.82
CA VAL A 96 -15.48 0.60 -9.86
C VAL A 96 -16.27 0.67 -8.54
N VAL A 97 -16.74 -0.47 -8.05
CA VAL A 97 -17.38 -0.54 -6.73
C VAL A 97 -16.31 -0.87 -5.70
N ASN A 98 -16.34 -0.17 -4.56
CA ASN A 98 -15.39 -0.43 -3.50
C ASN A 98 -15.78 -1.72 -2.75
N GLY A 99 -15.00 -2.77 -2.92
CA GLY A 99 -15.19 -4.06 -2.25
C GLY A 99 -14.20 -4.30 -1.10
N ALA A 100 -13.27 -3.37 -0.87
CA ALA A 100 -12.28 -3.50 0.18
C ALA A 100 -12.89 -3.34 1.58
N THR A 101 -12.25 -3.93 2.59
CA THR A 101 -12.59 -3.74 4.00
C THR A 101 -12.00 -2.44 4.53
N ASP A 102 -12.49 -1.99 5.69
CA ASP A 102 -11.90 -0.86 6.41
C ASP A 102 -10.44 -1.17 6.78
N VAL A 103 -9.54 -0.25 6.42
CA VAL A 103 -8.12 -0.28 6.78
C VAL A 103 -7.80 0.96 7.60
N SER A 104 -7.39 0.73 8.84
CA SER A 104 -6.87 1.78 9.72
C SER A 104 -5.41 2.08 9.39
N VAL A 105 -5.00 3.33 9.55
CA VAL A 105 -3.60 3.73 9.44
C VAL A 105 -2.77 3.13 10.58
N THR A 106 -1.67 2.48 10.23
CA THR A 106 -0.60 2.09 11.19
C THR A 106 0.55 3.07 11.14
N VAL A 107 1.19 3.34 12.28
CA VAL A 107 2.37 4.22 12.34
C VAL A 107 3.62 3.36 12.32
N GLY A 108 4.37 3.46 11.23
CA GLY A 108 5.68 2.83 11.07
C GLY A 108 6.76 3.63 11.80
N THR A 109 7.79 2.92 12.26
CA THR A 109 9.02 3.51 12.77
C THR A 109 10.08 3.53 11.67
N GLY A 110 10.97 4.53 11.69
CA GLY A 110 12.08 4.64 10.74
C GLY A 110 11.75 5.36 9.43
N ALA A 111 12.63 5.19 8.44
CA ALA A 111 12.50 5.83 7.14
C ALA A 111 11.47 5.12 6.24
N LEU A 112 10.85 5.88 5.32
CA LEU A 112 9.99 5.32 4.28
C LEU A 112 10.79 4.29 3.44
N PRO A 113 10.32 3.04 3.30
CA PRO A 113 10.97 2.07 2.44
C PRO A 113 11.02 2.53 0.99
N ILE A 114 12.07 2.13 0.28
CA ILE A 114 12.21 2.36 -1.17
C ILE A 114 11.67 1.14 -1.89
N GLY A 115 10.69 1.34 -2.78
CA GLY A 115 10.13 0.27 -3.59
C GLY A 115 11.16 -0.35 -4.54
N THR A 116 11.01 -1.62 -4.87
CA THR A 116 11.95 -2.37 -5.72
C THR A 116 11.48 -2.53 -7.17
N GLY A 117 10.31 -1.98 -7.51
CA GLY A 117 9.65 -2.15 -8.80
C GLY A 117 8.98 -3.52 -8.89
N GLY A 118 9.03 -4.14 -10.07
CA GLY A 118 8.46 -5.45 -10.33
C GLY A 118 7.31 -5.43 -11.33
N THR A 119 6.76 -6.62 -11.58
CA THR A 119 5.72 -6.84 -12.59
C THR A 119 4.36 -6.51 -12.01
N VAL A 120 3.70 -5.49 -12.56
CA VAL A 120 2.31 -5.17 -12.26
C VAL A 120 1.42 -5.99 -13.19
N VAL A 121 0.49 -6.74 -12.62
CA VAL A 121 -0.45 -7.59 -13.36
C VAL A 121 -1.82 -6.92 -13.38
N ASP A 122 -2.55 -7.07 -14.48
CA ASP A 122 -3.93 -6.59 -14.56
C ASP A 122 -4.83 -7.29 -13.52
N GLY A 123 -5.82 -6.57 -13.02
CA GLY A 123 -6.84 -7.09 -12.12
C GLY A 123 -7.29 -6.09 -11.07
N ARG A 124 -8.12 -6.57 -10.15
CA ARG A 124 -8.68 -5.80 -9.05
C ARG A 124 -7.88 -6.05 -7.77
N TYR A 125 -7.54 -4.97 -7.10
CA TYR A 125 -6.73 -4.95 -5.90
C TYR A 125 -7.47 -4.22 -4.79
N PHE A 126 -7.48 -4.79 -3.59
CA PHE A 126 -8.03 -4.16 -2.39
C PHE A 126 -6.91 -3.66 -1.51
N LEU A 127 -7.06 -2.45 -0.96
CA LEU A 127 -6.15 -1.96 0.07
C LEU A 127 -6.24 -2.89 1.29
N THR A 128 -5.08 -3.38 1.73
CA THR A 128 -4.96 -4.30 2.86
C THR A 128 -4.06 -3.75 3.96
N ASN A 129 -3.18 -2.80 3.64
CA ASN A 129 -2.37 -2.11 4.64
C ASN A 129 -2.11 -0.66 4.23
N LEU A 130 -2.18 0.25 5.21
CA LEU A 130 -1.76 1.62 5.07
C LEU A 130 -0.87 1.99 6.25
N THR A 131 0.42 2.22 5.99
CA THR A 131 1.39 2.61 7.02
C THR A 131 1.90 4.01 6.75
N THR A 132 1.84 4.88 7.75
CA THR A 132 2.44 6.21 7.70
C THR A 132 3.80 6.21 8.40
N TYR A 133 4.71 7.11 7.99
CA TYR A 133 6.06 7.19 8.54
C TYR A 133 6.35 8.61 9.08
N PRO A 134 7.37 8.80 9.93
CA PRO A 134 7.75 10.11 10.44
C PRO A 134 7.87 11.18 9.35
N GLY A 135 7.37 12.38 9.63
CA GLY A 135 7.30 13.49 8.66
C GLY A 135 6.01 13.53 7.84
N THR A 136 5.07 12.61 8.07
CA THR A 136 3.74 12.61 7.44
C THR A 136 2.76 13.60 8.08
N GLY A 137 1.88 14.19 7.27
CA GLY A 137 0.70 14.93 7.73
C GLY A 137 -0.57 14.08 7.85
N VAL A 138 -0.49 12.75 7.65
CA VAL A 138 -1.66 11.86 7.64
C VAL A 138 -2.06 11.48 9.07
N PRO A 139 -3.32 11.73 9.51
CA PRO A 139 -3.79 11.34 10.84
C PRO A 139 -3.82 9.82 11.04
N SER A 140 -3.39 9.34 12.22
CA SER A 140 -3.44 7.91 12.58
C SER A 140 -4.85 7.39 12.85
N THR A 141 -5.82 8.28 13.10
CA THR A 141 -7.25 7.93 13.26
C THR A 141 -7.96 7.71 11.94
N LEU A 142 -7.27 7.86 10.81
CA LEU A 142 -7.85 7.71 9.50
C LEU A 142 -8.16 6.24 9.22
N VAL A 143 -9.41 6.00 8.81
CA VAL A 143 -9.88 4.73 8.27
C VAL A 143 -10.27 4.96 6.81
N MET A 144 -9.88 4.05 5.93
CA MET A 144 -10.24 4.11 4.52
C MET A 144 -10.46 2.74 3.91
N ARG A 145 -11.21 2.72 2.82
CA ARG A 145 -11.37 1.55 1.94
C ARG A 145 -10.97 1.97 0.55
N GLN A 146 -10.13 1.19 -0.12
CA GLN A 146 -9.79 1.48 -1.50
C GLN A 146 -9.82 0.23 -2.36
N THR A 147 -10.44 0.37 -3.52
CA THR A 147 -10.36 -0.63 -4.59
C THR A 147 -9.68 0.01 -5.78
N LEU A 148 -8.62 -0.65 -6.24
CA LEU A 148 -7.83 -0.26 -7.40
C LEU A 148 -7.96 -1.32 -8.48
N GLU A 149 -8.38 -0.92 -9.66
CA GLU A 149 -8.45 -1.79 -10.84
C GLU A 149 -7.39 -1.34 -11.84
N LEU A 150 -6.57 -2.30 -12.29
CA LEU A 150 -5.50 -2.07 -13.26
C LEU A 150 -5.73 -2.90 -14.51
N CYS A 151 -5.54 -2.29 -15.68
CA CYS A 151 -5.74 -2.92 -16.98
C CYS A 151 -4.72 -2.45 -18.02
N GLY A 152 -4.64 -3.16 -19.15
CA GLY A 152 -3.73 -2.81 -20.23
C GLY A 152 -2.27 -3.03 -19.84
N GLY A 153 -1.98 -4.16 -19.19
CA GLY A 153 -0.66 -4.48 -18.66
C GLY A 153 -0.23 -3.57 -17.50
N GLY A 154 -1.20 -3.07 -16.73
CA GLY A 154 -1.03 -2.14 -15.62
C GLY A 154 -0.88 -0.68 -16.04
N SER A 155 -1.17 -0.33 -17.30
CA SER A 155 -0.96 1.02 -17.83
C SER A 155 -2.12 1.98 -17.60
N VAL A 156 -3.31 1.44 -17.31
CA VAL A 156 -4.52 2.20 -16.99
C VAL A 156 -4.99 1.78 -15.61
N GLY A 157 -5.31 2.76 -14.77
CA GLY A 157 -5.80 2.54 -13.42
C GLY A 157 -7.12 3.26 -13.16
N GLN A 158 -7.99 2.60 -12.42
CA GLN A 158 -9.21 3.16 -11.85
C GLN A 158 -9.20 2.94 -10.34
N LEU A 159 -9.43 4.00 -9.58
CA LEU A 159 -9.47 3.96 -8.12
C LEU A 159 -10.84 4.41 -7.64
N VAL A 160 -11.36 3.71 -6.65
CA VAL A 160 -12.41 4.21 -5.76
C VAL A 160 -11.89 4.19 -4.33
N ASN A 161 -12.05 5.31 -3.64
CA ASN A 161 -11.58 5.55 -2.28
C ASN A 161 -12.76 6.04 -1.43
N ASP A 162 -13.09 5.30 -0.39
CA ASP A 162 -14.04 5.75 0.63
C ASP A 162 -13.27 6.21 1.86
N GLN A 163 -13.44 7.48 2.20
CA GLN A 163 -12.72 8.14 3.29
C GLN A 163 -13.68 9.11 4.00
N ALA A 164 -13.78 9.01 5.33
CA ALA A 164 -14.59 9.94 6.13
C ALA A 164 -16.04 10.11 5.64
N GLY A 165 -16.66 9.02 5.16
CA GLY A 165 -18.05 9.03 4.65
C GLY A 165 -18.22 9.58 3.22
N ALA A 166 -17.13 9.95 2.54
CA ALA A 166 -17.15 10.38 1.14
C ALA A 166 -16.53 9.32 0.21
N THR A 167 -17.20 9.07 -0.93
CA THR A 167 -16.65 8.24 -2.02
C THR A 167 -16.00 9.13 -3.07
N LYS A 168 -14.72 8.87 -3.34
CA LYS A 168 -13.91 9.56 -4.35
C LYS A 168 -13.50 8.58 -5.43
N ARG A 169 -13.61 8.96 -6.70
CA ARG A 169 -13.27 8.13 -7.85
C ARG A 169 -12.24 8.85 -8.71
N LYS A 170 -11.23 8.09 -9.16
CA LYS A 170 -10.18 8.60 -10.06
C LYS A 170 -9.93 7.61 -11.19
N SER A 171 -9.63 8.15 -12.36
CA SER A 171 -9.06 7.39 -13.47
C SER A 171 -7.70 8.00 -13.80
N PHE A 172 -6.71 7.18 -14.08
CA PHE A 172 -5.35 7.61 -14.37
C PHE A 172 -4.64 6.66 -15.32
N THR A 173 -3.60 7.17 -15.98
CA THR A 173 -2.60 6.33 -16.64
C THR A 173 -1.41 6.13 -15.71
N PHE A 174 -0.78 4.97 -15.83
CA PHE A 174 0.33 4.53 -15.02
C PHE A 174 1.48 4.10 -15.93
N THR A 175 2.59 4.82 -15.86
CA THR A 175 3.82 4.45 -16.58
C THR A 175 4.93 4.18 -15.58
N ARG A 176 5.90 3.33 -15.97
CA ARG A 176 6.95 2.83 -15.08
C ARG A 176 8.31 3.07 -15.70
N ALA A 177 9.23 3.59 -14.91
CA ALA A 177 10.65 3.62 -15.21
C ALA A 177 11.39 2.94 -14.04
N GLY A 178 11.70 1.64 -14.17
CA GLY A 178 12.21 0.84 -13.06
C GLY A 178 11.18 0.76 -11.92
N ASN A 179 11.56 1.25 -10.73
CA ASN A 179 10.69 1.32 -9.55
C ASN A 179 9.96 2.66 -9.39
N VAL A 180 10.15 3.62 -10.30
CA VAL A 180 9.54 4.95 -10.23
C VAL A 180 8.25 4.95 -11.05
N PRO A 181 7.07 5.09 -10.41
CA PRO A 181 5.82 5.23 -11.12
C PRO A 181 5.61 6.68 -11.57
N THR A 182 4.98 6.87 -12.72
CA THR A 182 4.43 8.17 -13.13
C THR A 182 2.93 7.98 -13.38
N THR A 183 2.12 8.62 -12.53
CA THR A 183 0.66 8.65 -12.65
C THR A 183 0.21 9.94 -13.31
N THR A 184 -0.57 9.83 -14.38
CA THR A 184 -1.27 10.99 -14.96
C THR A 184 -2.76 10.81 -14.76
N GLN A 185 -3.33 11.63 -13.88
CA GLN A 185 -4.76 11.60 -13.64
C GLN A 185 -5.51 12.11 -14.87
N THR A 186 -6.49 11.34 -15.31
CA THR A 186 -7.36 11.67 -16.45
C THR A 186 -8.73 12.16 -16.00
N CYS A 187 -9.20 11.74 -14.83
CA CYS A 187 -10.49 12.16 -14.27
C CYS A 187 -10.50 12.12 -12.74
N GLU A 188 -11.26 13.04 -12.12
CA GLU A 188 -11.57 13.07 -10.68
C GLU A 188 -13.06 13.36 -10.43
N SER A 189 -13.71 12.59 -9.55
CA SER A 189 -15.13 12.82 -9.23
C SER A 189 -15.36 13.91 -8.18
N VAL A 190 -14.33 14.33 -7.45
CA VAL A 190 -14.38 15.35 -6.41
C VAL A 190 -13.30 16.38 -6.67
N ALA A 191 -13.67 17.56 -7.16
CA ALA A 191 -12.70 18.57 -7.54
C ALA A 191 -11.78 18.98 -6.37
N GLY A 192 -10.47 19.05 -6.65
CA GLY A 192 -9.47 19.49 -5.69
C GLY A 192 -8.95 18.39 -4.76
N ASP A 193 -9.30 17.13 -5.01
CA ASP A 193 -8.68 16.02 -4.29
C ASP A 193 -7.21 15.96 -4.70
N THR A 194 -6.33 16.02 -3.70
CA THR A 194 -4.89 16.14 -3.97
C THR A 194 -4.39 14.89 -4.67
N ASN A 195 -3.76 15.04 -5.83
CA ASN A 195 -3.05 13.94 -6.46
C ASN A 195 -1.79 13.65 -5.63
N ILE A 196 -1.72 12.47 -5.03
CA ILE A 196 -0.59 12.07 -4.21
C ILE A 196 0.49 11.49 -5.13
N PRO A 197 1.65 12.14 -5.26
CA PRO A 197 2.74 11.59 -6.06
C PRO A 197 3.35 10.39 -5.32
N TYR A 198 3.32 9.24 -5.97
CA TYR A 198 4.08 8.08 -5.51
C TYR A 198 5.52 8.18 -6.00
N ALA A 199 6.48 8.06 -5.07
CA ALA A 199 7.89 8.15 -5.38
C ALA A 199 8.43 6.83 -5.93
N THR A 200 8.04 5.71 -5.31
CA THR A 200 8.43 4.37 -5.76
C THR A 200 7.30 3.37 -5.57
N TYR A 201 7.43 2.18 -6.15
CA TYR A 201 6.50 1.06 -5.94
C TYR A 201 7.24 -0.27 -5.82
N THR A 202 6.58 -1.26 -5.22
CA THR A 202 6.96 -2.69 -5.26
C THR A 202 5.75 -3.48 -5.76
N ALA A 203 5.93 -4.40 -6.71
CA ALA A 203 4.85 -5.22 -7.25
C ALA A 203 5.27 -6.68 -7.44
N THR A 204 4.35 -7.57 -7.14
CA THR A 204 4.37 -9.01 -7.46
C THR A 204 3.12 -9.36 -8.26
N ALA A 205 2.94 -10.65 -8.59
CA ALA A 205 1.74 -11.10 -9.28
C ALA A 205 0.43 -10.86 -8.50
N THR A 206 0.49 -10.76 -7.17
CA THR A 206 -0.68 -10.68 -6.28
C THR A 206 -0.66 -9.47 -5.35
N THR A 207 0.44 -8.74 -5.24
CA THR A 207 0.57 -7.61 -4.31
C THR A 207 1.18 -6.41 -5.01
N MET A 208 0.71 -5.22 -4.65
CA MET A 208 1.30 -3.97 -5.10
C MET A 208 1.34 -2.98 -3.95
N THR A 209 2.52 -2.42 -3.70
CA THR A 209 2.72 -1.39 -2.67
C THR A 209 3.23 -0.12 -3.33
N PHE A 210 2.54 0.99 -3.09
CA PHE A 210 3.00 2.32 -3.47
C PHE A 210 3.61 3.03 -2.27
N TYR A 211 4.71 3.75 -2.49
CA TYR A 211 5.39 4.55 -1.47
C TYR A 211 5.31 6.02 -1.88
N ALA A 212 4.58 6.81 -1.10
CA ALA A 212 4.47 8.25 -1.27
C ALA A 212 5.52 8.96 -0.41
N ALA A 213 6.26 9.89 -1.02
CA ALA A 213 7.24 10.71 -0.32
C ALA A 213 6.58 12.00 0.20
N ALA A 214 7.39 12.92 0.74
CA ALA A 214 6.91 14.20 1.25
C ALA A 214 6.01 14.93 0.21
N PRO A 215 4.91 15.58 0.66
CA PRO A 215 4.55 15.83 2.06
C PRO A 215 3.75 14.69 2.72
N TYR A 216 3.38 13.64 1.99
CA TYR A 216 2.54 12.54 2.50
C TYR A 216 3.39 11.27 2.60
N VAL A 217 4.16 11.13 3.67
CA VAL A 217 5.09 10.01 3.85
C VAL A 217 4.33 8.75 4.31
N PHE A 218 3.97 7.87 3.37
CA PHE A 218 3.25 6.62 3.67
C PHE A 218 3.50 5.54 2.62
N SER A 219 3.15 4.29 2.98
CA SER A 219 3.04 3.17 2.05
C SER A 219 1.62 2.60 2.05
N ALA A 220 1.05 2.37 0.86
CA ALA A 220 -0.24 1.73 0.67
C ALA A 220 -0.05 0.40 -0.05
N THR A 221 -0.41 -0.70 0.61
CA THR A 221 -0.31 -2.06 0.06
C THR A 221 -1.70 -2.55 -0.34
N TYR A 222 -1.77 -3.04 -1.57
CA TYR A 222 -2.96 -3.61 -2.16
C TYR A 222 -2.73 -5.07 -2.52
N THR A 223 -3.73 -5.90 -2.26
CA THR A 223 -3.73 -7.33 -2.57
C THR A 223 -4.76 -7.63 -3.65
N LYS A 224 -4.33 -8.32 -4.70
CA LYS A 224 -5.17 -8.78 -5.80
C LYS A 224 -6.24 -9.73 -5.30
N GLN A 225 -7.45 -9.59 -5.83
CA GLN A 225 -8.62 -10.44 -5.54
C GLN A 225 -8.87 -11.45 -6.66
#